data_AF-A0A7Z9PQS6-F1
#
_entry.id   AF-A0A7Z9PQS6-F1
#
_cell.length_a   1.000
_cell.length_b   1.000
_cell.length_c   1.000
_cell.angle_alpha   90.00
_cell.angle_beta   90.00
_cell.angle_gamma   90.00
#
_symmetry.space_group_name_H-M   'P 1'
#
loop_
_entity.id
_entity.type
_entity.pdbx_description
1 polymer ?
#
loop_
_entity_poly.entity_id
_entity_poly.type
_entity_poly.pdbx_seq_one_letter_code
_entity_poly.pdbx_strand_id
1 'polypeptide(L)'
;MAKQRIRIKLKAYEHNVLDESAEKIVQIAQQTGAAISGPVPLPTVKSRYCVLRGPHVDKKSREHFEIRTHKRLIDIYFDPSQKTIEQLDDFGN
;
A
#
# COMPACT_ATOMS: atom_id res chain seq x y z
N MET A 1 -21.42 16.71 -13.03
CA MET A 1 -21.45 15.24 -13.22
C MET A 1 -20.46 14.62 -12.25
N ALA A 2 -20.86 13.58 -11.51
CA ALA A 2 -20.00 12.97 -10.50
C ALA A 2 -18.77 12.34 -11.19
N LYS A 3 -17.58 12.90 -10.94
CA LYS A 3 -16.32 12.35 -11.43
C LYS A 3 -16.16 10.95 -10.81
N GLN A 4 -16.27 9.90 -11.61
CA GLN A 4 -15.96 8.55 -11.14
C GLN A 4 -14.49 8.52 -10.70
N ARG A 5 -14.24 7.89 -9.56
CA ARG A 5 -12.94 7.90 -8.91
C ARG A 5 -12.60 6.52 -8.41
N ILE A 6 -11.52 5.95 -8.93
CA ILE A 6 -10.97 4.68 -8.44
C ILE A 6 -9.93 5.02 -7.38
N ARG A 7 -10.05 4.38 -6.21
CA ARG A 7 -9.13 4.55 -5.09
C ARG A 7 -8.42 3.23 -4.84
N ILE A 8 -7.11 3.21 -5.08
CA ILE A 8 -6.26 2.04 -4.89
C ILE A 8 -5.49 2.24 -3.58
N LYS A 9 -5.59 1.27 -2.67
CA LYS A 9 -4.90 1.29 -1.38
C LYS A 9 -3.92 0.14 -1.29
N LEU A 10 -2.64 0.45 -1.45
CA LEU A 10 -1.57 -0.53 -1.35
C LEU A 10 -1.14 -0.66 0.11
N LYS A 11 -0.89 -1.90 0.54
CA LYS A 11 -0.39 -2.23 1.87
C LYS A 11 0.72 -3.26 1.75
N ALA A 12 1.83 -3.03 2.44
CA ALA A 12 2.92 -3.99 2.53
C ALA A 12 3.64 -3.89 3.88
N TYR A 13 4.40 -4.92 4.22
CA TYR A 13 5.29 -4.92 5.39
C TYR A 13 6.64 -4.26 5.10
N GLU A 14 7.05 -4.25 3.83
CA GLU A 14 8.27 -3.62 3.35
C GLU A 14 7.95 -2.41 2.47
N HIS A 15 8.73 -1.34 2.60
CA HIS A 15 8.50 -0.10 1.85
C HIS A 15 9.06 -0.16 0.43
N ASN A 16 10.22 -0.80 0.21
CA ASN A 16 10.87 -0.88 -1.10
C ASN A 16 9.94 -1.46 -2.18
N VAL A 17 9.38 -2.65 -1.91
CA VAL A 17 8.46 -3.35 -2.82
C VAL A 17 7.18 -2.53 -3.05
N LEU A 18 6.71 -1.83 -2.02
CA LEU A 18 5.51 -1.00 -2.09
C LEU A 18 5.71 0.22 -2.97
N ASP A 19 6.86 0.88 -2.86
CA ASP A 19 7.21 2.06 -3.61
C ASP A 19 7.48 1.69 -5.08
N GLU A 20 8.19 0.60 -5.36
CA GLU A 20 8.37 0.06 -6.73
C GLU A 20 7.02 -0.26 -7.39
N SER A 21 6.13 -0.93 -6.66
CA SER A 21 4.79 -1.28 -7.17
C SER A 21 3.94 -0.02 -7.41
N ALA A 22 4.00 0.95 -6.50
CA ALA A 22 3.29 2.21 -6.64
C ALA A 22 3.76 3.02 -7.86
N GLU A 23 5.08 3.06 -8.11
CA GLU A 23 5.66 3.70 -9.29
C GLU A 23 5.18 3.04 -10.58
N LYS A 24 5.21 1.70 -10.66
CA LYS A 24 4.70 0.95 -11.83
C LYS A 24 3.24 1.26 -12.13
N ILE A 25 2.38 1.28 -11.11
CA ILE A 25 0.95 1.60 -11.26
C ILE A 25 0.77 3.03 -11.80
N VAL A 26 1.56 3.98 -11.31
CA VAL A 26 1.50 5.38 -11.78
C VAL A 26 1.97 5.48 -13.23
N GLN A 27 3.03 4.76 -13.62
CA GLN A 27 3.52 4.75 -15.01
C GLN A 27 2.46 4.19 -15.98
N ILE A 28 1.81 3.08 -15.64
CA ILE A 28 0.73 2.49 -16.45
C ILE A 28 -0.46 3.45 -16.59
N ALA A 29 -0.87 4.06 -15.47
CA ALA A 29 -1.96 5.02 -15.48
C ALA A 29 -1.62 6.29 -16.29
N GLN A 30 -0.34 6.72 -16.29
CA GLN A 30 0.11 7.88 -17.06
C GLN A 30 0.16 7.58 -18.56
N GLN A 31 0.62 6.38 -18.95
CA GLN A 31 0.62 5.92 -20.35
C GLN A 31 -0.80 5.85 -20.94
N THR A 32 -1.79 5.51 -20.12
CA THR A 32 -3.20 5.46 -20.53
C THR A 32 -3.91 6.82 -20.52
N GLY A 33 -3.22 7.90 -20.13
CA GLY A 33 -3.76 9.26 -20.15
C GLY A 33 -4.74 9.57 -19.01
N ALA A 34 -4.78 8.74 -17.96
CA ALA A 34 -5.64 8.96 -16.81
C ALA A 34 -5.10 10.11 -15.93
N ALA A 35 -5.98 10.95 -15.40
CA ALA A 35 -5.58 11.96 -14.42
C ALA A 35 -5.35 11.29 -13.05
N ILE A 36 -4.12 11.35 -12.53
CA ILE A 36 -3.71 10.63 -11.32
C ILE A 36 -3.39 11.63 -10.22
N SER A 37 -3.86 11.35 -9.01
CA SER A 37 -3.21 11.85 -7.80
C SER A 37 -2.20 10.80 -7.38
N GLY A 38 -0.93 11.19 -7.38
CA GLY A 38 0.23 10.31 -7.18
C GLY A 38 0.19 9.50 -5.89
N PRO A 39 1.21 8.68 -5.63
CA PRO A 39 1.22 7.75 -4.52
C PRO A 39 1.37 8.53 -3.20
N VAL A 40 0.23 8.81 -2.56
CA VAL A 40 0.19 9.55 -1.30
C VAL A 40 0.64 8.61 -0.19
N PRO A 41 1.77 8.90 0.50
CA PRO A 41 2.20 8.10 1.63
C PRO A 41 1.25 8.31 2.80
N LEU A 42 0.56 7.23 3.19
CA LEU A 42 -0.26 7.26 4.39
C LEU A 42 0.59 6.87 5.61
N PRO A 43 0.23 7.34 6.81
CA PRO A 43 0.92 6.97 8.04
C PRO A 43 1.04 5.46 8.20
N THR A 44 2.25 5.01 8.51
CA THR A 44 2.54 3.60 8.77
C THR A 44 1.90 3.20 10.10
N VAL A 45 1.18 2.08 10.10
CA VAL A 45 0.63 1.55 11.34
C VAL A 45 1.66 0.63 11.98
N LYS A 46 1.99 0.90 13.23
CA LYS A 46 2.93 0.10 14.02
C LYS A 46 2.13 -0.69 15.06
N SER A 47 2.07 -2.00 14.91
CA SER A 47 1.53 -2.90 15.93
C SER A 47 2.69 -3.40 16.78
N ARG A 48 2.72 -3.06 18.07
CA ARG A 48 3.80 -3.43 18.99
C ARG A 48 3.33 -4.54 19.93
N TYR A 49 4.15 -5.56 20.10
CA TYR A 49 3.89 -6.65 21.03
C TYR A 49 5.13 -6.92 21.88
N CYS A 50 4.89 -7.26 23.14
CA CYS A 50 5.94 -7.53 24.11
C CYS A 50 5.79 -8.97 24.58
N VAL A 51 6.82 -9.78 24.42
CA VAL A 51 6.82 -11.21 24.78
C VAL A 51 7.92 -11.45 25.81
N LEU A 52 7.74 -12.45 26.67
CA LEU A 52 8.80 -12.95 27.54
C LEU A 52 9.83 -13.70 26.69
N ARG A 53 11.12 -13.51 26.95
CA ARG A 53 12.16 -14.27 26.23
C ARG A 53 12.21 -15.73 26.67
N GLY A 54 11.98 -15.97 27.96
CA GLY A 54 11.96 -17.31 28.55
C GLY A 54 10.56 -17.91 28.58
N PRO A 55 10.44 -19.25 28.56
CA PRO A 55 9.15 -19.92 28.68
C PRO A 55 8.52 -19.82 30.08
N HIS A 56 9.30 -19.48 31.12
CA HIS A 56 8.83 -19.48 32.51
C HIS A 56 9.50 -18.38 33.37
N VAL A 57 8.69 -17.74 34.23
CA VAL A 57 9.03 -16.86 35.37
C VAL A 57 9.81 -15.57 35.11
N ASP A 58 10.74 -15.50 34.15
CA ASP A 58 11.59 -14.30 33.98
C ASP A 58 10.85 -13.11 33.35
N LYS A 59 10.12 -12.35 34.17
CA LYS A 59 9.31 -11.18 33.76
C LYS A 59 10.13 -9.92 33.48
N LYS A 60 11.39 -9.86 33.94
CA LYS A 60 12.31 -8.73 33.70
C LYS A 60 12.95 -8.82 32.32
N SER A 61 13.16 -10.03 31.82
CA SER A 61 13.59 -10.29 30.45
C SER A 61 12.42 -10.27 29.46
N ARG A 62 12.20 -9.10 28.83
CA ARG A 62 11.18 -8.91 27.79
C ARG A 62 11.82 -8.59 26.45
N GLU A 63 11.13 -8.96 25.38
CA GLU A 63 11.47 -8.62 24.01
C GLU A 63 10.34 -7.84 23.36
N HIS A 64 10.71 -6.80 22.62
CA HIS A 64 9.79 -5.94 21.93
C HIS A 64 9.86 -6.26 20.44
N PHE A 65 8.71 -6.59 19.88
CA PHE A 65 8.56 -6.80 18.46
C PHE A 65 7.55 -5.79 17.90
N GLU A 66 7.67 -5.51 16.62
CA GLU A 66 6.67 -4.71 15.93
C GLU A 66 6.44 -5.20 14.50
N ILE A 67 5.19 -5.09 14.08
CA ILE A 67 4.80 -5.22 12.68
C ILE A 67 4.50 -3.81 12.18
N ARG A 68 5.21 -3.39 11.12
CA ARG A 68 4.99 -2.12 10.43
C ARG A 68 4.21 -2.40 9.16
N THR A 69 3.02 -1.81 9.03
CA THR A 69 2.27 -1.84 7.77
C THR A 69 2.39 -0.49 7.09
N HIS A 70 3.12 -0.48 5.98
CA HIS A 70 3.26 0.65 5.08
C HIS A 70 2.03 0.76 4.19
N LYS A 71 1.57 1.99 3.97
CA LYS A 71 0.34 2.27 3.22
C LYS A 71 0.62 3.35 2.17
N ARG A 72 0.15 3.12 0.95
CA ARG A 72 0.11 4.11 -0.13
C ARG A 72 -1.31 4.22 -0.67
N LEU A 73 -1.70 5.42 -1.06
CA LEU A 73 -2.99 5.71 -1.66
C LEU A 73 -2.77 6.30 -3.05
N ILE A 74 -3.39 5.72 -4.06
CA ILE A 74 -3.41 6.25 -5.42
C ILE A 74 -4.87 6.50 -5.78
N ASP A 75 -5.18 7.71 -6.22
CA ASP A 75 -6.52 8.09 -6.65
C ASP A 75 -6.48 8.43 -8.15
N ILE A 76 -7.30 7.76 -8.96
CA ILE A 76 -7.40 7.96 -10.41
C ILE A 76 -8.72 8.70 -10.72
N TYR A 77 -8.65 9.78 -11.50
CA TYR A 77 -9.69 10.79 -11.72
C TYR A 77 -10.03 11.01 -13.22
N PHE A 78 -10.45 10.00 -13.99
CA PHE A 78 -11.16 10.23 -15.27
C PHE A 78 -11.86 8.96 -15.72
N ASP A 79 -12.77 9.09 -16.70
CA ASP A 79 -13.56 7.99 -17.29
C ASP A 79 -12.63 6.82 -17.65
N PRO A 80 -12.68 5.70 -16.91
CA PRO A 80 -11.73 4.63 -17.11
C PRO A 80 -11.98 4.01 -18.48
N SER A 81 -10.99 4.12 -19.38
CA SER A 81 -10.99 3.25 -20.54
C SER A 81 -10.95 1.80 -20.03
N GLN A 82 -11.77 0.89 -20.58
CA GLN A 82 -11.79 -0.52 -20.14
C GLN A 82 -10.37 -1.13 -20.10
N LYS A 83 -9.52 -0.73 -21.05
CA LYS A 83 -8.10 -1.11 -21.12
C LYS A 83 -7.30 -0.74 -19.85
N THR A 84 -7.60 0.39 -19.22
CA THR A 84 -6.92 0.83 -18.00
C THR A 84 -7.32 -0.04 -16.80
N ILE A 85 -8.58 -0.50 -16.74
CA ILE A 85 -9.05 -1.38 -15.67
C ILE A 85 -8.42 -2.77 -15.83
N GLU A 86 -8.43 -3.32 -17.04
CA GLU A 86 -7.84 -4.62 -17.36
C GLU A 86 -6.35 -4.66 -17.00
N GLN A 87 -5.58 -3.63 -17.39
CA GLN A 87 -4.14 -3.57 -17.07
C GLN A 87 -3.85 -3.45 -15.57
N LEU A 88 -4.76 -2.87 -14.78
CA LEU A 88 -4.62 -2.77 -13.34
C LEU A 88 -5.02 -4.06 -12.63
N ASP A 89 -6.03 -4.77 -13.13
CA ASP A 89 -6.46 -6.07 -12.61
C ASP A 89 -5.42 -7.18 -12.90
N ASP A 90 -4.79 -7.16 -14.08
CA ASP A 90 -3.72 -8.10 -14.43
C ASP A 90 -2.50 -7.98 -13.51
N PHE A 91 -2.24 -6.80 -12.94
CA PHE A 91 -1.12 -6.58 -12.01
C PHE A 91 -1.36 -7.21 -10.63
N GLY A 92 -2.61 -7.54 -10.30
CA GLY A 92 -3.00 -8.09 -9.01
C GLY A 92 -3.03 -9.62 -8.91
N ASN A 93 -2.82 -10.34 -10.03
CA ASN A 93 -2.84 -11.82 -10.11
C ASN A 93 -1.44 -12.43 -10.25
#